data_AF-A0A6S6T696-F1
#
_entry.id   AF-A0A6S6T696-F1
#
_cell.length_a   1.000
_cell.length_b   1.000
_cell.length_c   1.000
_cell.angle_alpha   90.00
_cell.angle_beta   90.00
_cell.angle_gamma   90.00
#
_symmetry.space_group_name_H-M   'P 1'
#
loop_
_entity.id
_entity.type
_entity.pdbx_description
1 polymer ?
#
loop_
_entity_poly.entity_id
_entity_poly.type
_entity_poly.pdbx_seq_one_letter_code
_entity_poly.pdbx_strand_id
1 'polypeptide(L)'
;MKKILTFILFLPLFLFSFNYTTEWEKIELLDKQQLPKSALEQVNLIYKQAKKEENSVQFIRATIYKKNYATTLKENADSSAISIIEKAINETSTVETKLILTSLLAESYTDYLDKQYYKIYKRTSVNDNNSTDIETWTVKELVDKATQLYLTTLRPEGQKTLMTKYQNILTKGQHVEGLQPTLYDFLAFRALKYFKNTKYTLQKFNEDFHLNSKEAFSPAPIFRNHPFIVSNTLKYNALLIYQKLLIFHKNSKYPLAHMHVNLQRLSFVKQNINKNEKNTSEKYEKVLKGIVQQNPDSEALYDLANFYAQKREYLKAMPYVEQGINSKNDYTKQVSLSLKNTIQTRKLQIQTEEVALPHENILAFL
;
A
#
# COMPACT_ATOMS: atom_id res chain seq x y z
N MET A 1 77.79 9.90 -12.08
CA MET A 1 76.39 10.16 -11.67
C MET A 1 75.50 9.05 -12.19
N LYS A 2 75.13 8.06 -11.35
CA LYS A 2 74.24 6.96 -11.73
C LYS A 2 72.79 7.42 -11.56
N LYS A 3 72.03 7.51 -12.66
CA LYS A 3 70.58 7.79 -12.62
C LYS A 3 69.86 6.48 -12.34
N ILE A 4 69.25 6.37 -11.15
CA ILE A 4 68.35 5.28 -10.79
C ILE A 4 67.00 5.60 -11.44
N LEU A 5 66.58 4.76 -12.38
CA LEU A 5 65.27 4.82 -13.03
C LEU A 5 64.30 3.99 -12.18
N THR A 6 63.50 4.65 -11.34
CA THR A 6 62.45 4.01 -10.53
C THR A 6 61.26 3.69 -11.43
N PHE A 7 61.10 2.42 -11.77
CA PHE A 7 59.94 1.90 -12.50
C PHE A 7 58.78 1.71 -11.51
N ILE A 8 57.85 2.67 -11.47
CA ILE A 8 56.61 2.55 -10.68
C ILE A 8 55.70 1.53 -11.39
N LEU A 9 55.65 0.32 -10.84
CA LEU A 9 54.77 -0.75 -11.27
C LEU A 9 53.32 -0.34 -10.94
N PHE A 10 52.59 0.22 -11.90
CA PHE A 10 51.14 0.37 -11.81
C PHE A 10 50.51 -1.02 -11.86
N LEU A 11 50.33 -1.65 -10.71
CA LEU A 11 49.52 -2.86 -10.58
C LEU A 11 48.07 -2.44 -10.88
N PRO A 12 47.42 -2.94 -11.94
CA PRO A 12 46.00 -2.68 -12.13
C PRO A 12 45.30 -3.39 -10.97
N LEU A 13 44.75 -2.61 -10.03
CA LEU A 13 43.77 -3.13 -9.09
C LEU A 13 42.61 -3.66 -9.94
N PHE A 14 42.56 -4.97 -10.15
CA PHE A 14 41.34 -5.66 -10.52
C PHE A 14 40.36 -5.42 -9.37
N LEU A 15 39.57 -4.36 -9.49
CA LEU A 15 38.41 -4.15 -8.65
C LEU A 15 37.44 -5.29 -8.99
N PHE A 16 37.45 -6.35 -8.20
CA PHE A 16 36.38 -7.34 -8.23
C PHE A 16 35.06 -6.58 -7.97
N SER A 17 34.28 -6.36 -9.02
CA SER A 17 32.97 -5.71 -8.90
C SER A 17 32.03 -6.65 -8.16
N PHE A 18 31.43 -6.19 -7.07
CA PHE A 18 30.48 -6.99 -6.31
C PHE A 18 29.25 -7.30 -7.18
N ASN A 19 29.03 -8.59 -7.49
CA ASN A 19 27.93 -9.01 -8.34
C ASN A 19 26.70 -9.34 -7.50
N TYR A 20 25.80 -8.37 -7.35
CA TYR A 20 24.55 -8.55 -6.60
C TYR A 20 23.73 -9.75 -7.07
N THR A 21 23.65 -10.00 -8.38
CA THR A 21 22.87 -11.13 -8.92
C THR A 21 23.39 -12.45 -8.38
N THR A 22 24.70 -12.69 -8.48
CA THR A 22 25.34 -13.90 -7.95
C THR A 22 25.17 -14.03 -6.44
N GLU A 23 25.27 -12.93 -5.69
CA GLU A 23 25.09 -12.98 -4.24
C GLU A 23 23.63 -13.24 -3.82
N TRP A 24 22.64 -12.81 -4.62
CA TRP A 24 21.23 -13.14 -4.40
C TRP A 24 20.90 -14.59 -4.78
N GLU A 25 21.49 -15.13 -5.84
CA GLU A 25 21.36 -16.55 -6.23
C GLU A 25 21.87 -17.49 -5.11
N LYS A 26 22.96 -17.11 -4.43
CA LYS A 26 23.43 -17.83 -3.24
C LYS A 26 22.39 -17.84 -2.12
N ILE A 27 21.72 -16.72 -1.87
CA ILE A 27 20.65 -16.63 -0.86
C ILE A 27 19.49 -17.54 -1.23
N GLU A 28 19.05 -17.51 -2.50
CA GLU A 28 17.96 -18.39 -2.96
C GLU A 28 18.30 -19.87 -2.82
N LEU A 29 19.56 -20.27 -3.05
CA LEU A 29 20.02 -21.63 -2.81
C LEU A 29 19.97 -21.99 -1.31
N LEU A 30 20.44 -21.11 -0.44
CA LEU A 30 20.42 -21.30 1.01
C LEU A 30 18.98 -21.38 1.56
N ASP A 31 18.06 -20.58 1.00
CA ASP A 31 16.64 -20.63 1.33
C ASP A 31 16.01 -21.98 0.94
N LYS A 32 16.31 -22.50 -0.26
CA LYS A 32 15.86 -23.83 -0.70
C LYS A 32 16.40 -24.94 0.20
N GLN A 33 17.61 -24.76 0.74
CA GLN A 33 18.24 -25.68 1.68
C GLN A 33 17.77 -25.48 3.13
N GLN A 34 16.88 -24.51 3.39
CA GLN A 34 16.38 -24.16 4.73
C GLN A 34 17.52 -23.80 5.70
N LEU A 35 18.51 -23.02 5.23
CA LEU A 35 19.66 -22.55 6.01
C LEU A 35 19.57 -21.04 6.32
N PRO A 36 18.59 -20.58 7.13
CA PRO A 36 18.32 -19.16 7.35
C PRO A 36 19.47 -18.40 8.03
N LYS A 37 20.30 -19.07 8.85
CA LYS A 37 21.47 -18.44 9.48
C LYS A 37 22.53 -18.07 8.44
N SER A 38 22.90 -19.01 7.57
CA SER A 38 23.85 -18.79 6.47
C SER A 38 23.30 -17.78 5.45
N ALA A 39 22.00 -17.86 5.15
CA ALA A 39 21.35 -16.88 4.28
C ALA A 39 21.41 -15.46 4.86
N LEU A 40 21.22 -15.31 6.17
CA LEU A 40 21.36 -14.02 6.86
C LEU A 40 22.80 -13.48 6.82
N GLU A 41 23.82 -14.33 6.96
CA GLU A 41 25.22 -13.93 6.80
C GLU A 41 25.48 -13.38 5.39
N GLN A 42 24.99 -14.08 4.38
CA GLN A 42 25.10 -13.65 2.98
C GLN A 42 24.37 -12.32 2.72
N VAL A 43 23.17 -12.13 3.27
CA VAL A 43 22.46 -10.85 3.20
C VAL A 43 23.23 -9.73 3.90
N ASN A 44 23.93 -10.02 5.00
CA ASN A 44 24.75 -9.02 5.69
C ASN A 44 25.91 -8.53 4.81
N LEU A 45 26.47 -9.38 3.95
CA LEU A 45 27.48 -8.97 2.96
C LEU A 45 26.88 -8.00 1.93
N ILE A 46 25.73 -8.35 1.35
CA ILE A 46 24.99 -7.50 0.41
C ILE A 46 24.63 -6.16 1.06
N TYR A 47 24.14 -6.17 2.30
CA TYR A 47 23.77 -4.98 3.06
C TYR A 47 24.95 -4.02 3.23
N LYS A 48 26.11 -4.54 3.66
CA LYS A 48 27.32 -3.73 3.86
C LYS A 48 27.80 -3.13 2.54
N GLN A 49 27.80 -3.93 1.47
CA GLN A 49 28.22 -3.43 0.16
C GLN A 49 27.25 -2.38 -0.39
N ALA A 50 25.94 -2.64 -0.35
CA ALA A 50 24.93 -1.71 -0.82
C ALA A 50 24.96 -0.38 -0.07
N LYS A 51 25.26 -0.41 1.23
CA LYS A 51 25.50 0.82 2.01
C LYS A 51 26.74 1.57 1.50
N LYS A 52 27.86 0.87 1.29
CA LYS A 52 29.13 1.46 0.82
C LYS A 52 28.99 2.11 -0.56
N GLU A 53 28.22 1.49 -1.45
CA GLU A 53 27.99 1.96 -2.82
C GLU A 53 26.79 2.92 -2.92
N GLU A 54 26.13 3.24 -1.81
CA GLU A 54 24.86 4.00 -1.77
C GLU A 54 23.77 3.43 -2.70
N ASN A 55 23.80 2.11 -2.93
CA ASN A 55 22.85 1.41 -3.77
C ASN A 55 21.51 1.23 -3.03
N SER A 56 20.63 2.23 -3.15
CA SER A 56 19.34 2.28 -2.45
C SER A 56 18.50 1.01 -2.64
N VAL A 57 18.44 0.48 -3.86
CA VAL A 57 17.59 -0.68 -4.20
C VAL A 57 18.07 -1.91 -3.45
N GLN A 58 19.37 -2.19 -3.49
CA GLN A 58 19.95 -3.35 -2.82
C GLN A 58 19.96 -3.18 -1.29
N PHE A 59 20.15 -1.95 -0.81
CA PHE A 59 20.11 -1.65 0.62
C PHE A 59 18.73 -1.89 1.23
N ILE A 60 17.67 -1.42 0.55
CA ILE A 60 16.27 -1.70 0.97
C ILE A 60 15.98 -3.19 0.91
N ARG A 61 16.33 -3.87 -0.19
CA ARG A 61 16.10 -5.32 -0.34
C ARG A 61 16.79 -6.12 0.77
N ALA A 62 18.07 -5.85 1.02
CA ALA A 62 18.82 -6.49 2.09
C ALA A 62 18.22 -6.20 3.47
N THR A 63 17.72 -4.98 3.70
CA THR A 63 17.03 -4.62 4.97
C THR A 63 15.78 -5.46 5.19
N ILE A 64 14.96 -5.64 4.14
CA ILE A 64 13.74 -6.47 4.18
C ILE A 64 14.09 -7.94 4.47
N TYR A 65 15.11 -8.50 3.80
CA TYR A 65 15.54 -9.87 4.07
C TYR A 65 16.07 -10.03 5.51
N LYS A 66 16.85 -9.07 6.03
CA LYS A 66 17.31 -9.08 7.42
C LYS A 66 16.14 -9.07 8.40
N LYS A 67 15.14 -8.22 8.15
CA LYS A 67 13.89 -8.17 8.93
C LYS A 67 13.23 -9.55 8.92
N ASN A 68 13.04 -10.16 7.75
CA ASN A 68 12.36 -11.44 7.60
C ASN A 68 13.11 -12.58 8.31
N TYR A 69 14.43 -12.72 8.13
CA TYR A 69 15.20 -13.75 8.86
C TYR A 69 15.21 -13.52 10.37
N ALA A 70 15.23 -12.26 10.83
CA ALA A 70 15.13 -11.98 12.26
C ALA A 70 13.79 -12.45 12.85
N THR A 71 12.70 -12.40 12.08
CA THR A 71 11.41 -12.93 12.54
C THR A 71 11.37 -14.46 12.66
N THR A 72 12.25 -15.18 11.94
CA THR A 72 12.36 -16.64 12.01
C THR A 72 13.37 -17.10 13.07
N LEU A 73 14.45 -16.33 13.28
CA LEU A 73 15.61 -16.76 14.06
C LEU A 73 15.64 -16.28 15.51
N LYS A 74 14.82 -15.29 15.88
CA LYS A 74 14.87 -14.65 17.20
C LYS A 74 13.57 -14.80 17.96
N GLU A 75 13.67 -14.96 19.28
CA GLU A 75 12.54 -15.03 20.20
C GLU A 75 11.75 -13.71 20.20
N ASN A 76 12.44 -12.57 20.30
CA ASN A 76 11.83 -11.23 20.23
C ASN A 76 11.80 -10.70 18.78
N ALA A 77 11.08 -11.43 17.92
CA ALA A 77 11.00 -11.21 16.48
C ALA A 77 10.60 -9.78 16.09
N ASP A 78 9.51 -9.25 16.66
CA ASP A 78 8.96 -7.94 16.27
C ASP A 78 9.87 -6.78 16.71
N SER A 79 10.39 -6.80 17.94
CA SER A 79 11.36 -5.80 18.43
C SER A 79 12.65 -5.81 17.60
N SER A 80 13.13 -7.01 17.24
CA SER A 80 14.31 -7.15 16.38
C SER A 80 14.08 -6.60 14.97
N ALA A 81 12.91 -6.85 14.39
CA ALA A 81 12.52 -6.32 13.08
C ALA A 81 12.51 -4.78 13.06
N ILE A 82 11.94 -4.16 14.11
CA ILE A 82 11.92 -2.71 14.28
C ILE A 82 13.33 -2.15 14.39
N SER A 83 14.16 -2.71 15.27
CA SER A 83 15.55 -2.25 15.46
C SER A 83 16.39 -2.34 14.17
N ILE A 84 16.18 -3.38 13.36
CA ILE A 84 16.86 -3.52 12.05
C ILE A 84 16.49 -2.36 11.12
N ILE A 85 15.21 -2.00 11.05
CA ILE A 85 14.73 -0.93 10.15
C ILE A 85 15.18 0.44 10.67
N GLU A 86 15.08 0.69 11.99
CA GLU A 86 15.55 1.93 12.61
C GLU A 86 17.05 2.16 12.36
N LYS A 87 17.85 1.10 12.51
CA LYS A 87 19.27 1.15 12.16
C LYS A 87 19.47 1.50 10.69
N ALA A 88 18.76 0.85 9.77
CA ALA A 88 18.88 1.14 8.34
C ALA A 88 18.47 2.58 7.99
N ILE A 89 17.44 3.13 8.64
CA ILE A 89 17.01 4.54 8.52
C ILE A 89 18.13 5.50 8.93
N ASN A 90 18.85 5.20 10.01
CA ASN A 90 19.96 6.02 10.50
C ASN A 90 21.23 5.88 9.65
N GLU A 91 21.38 4.76 8.95
CA GLU A 91 22.57 4.45 8.14
C GLU A 91 22.49 4.95 6.69
N THR A 92 21.30 5.24 6.17
CA THR A 92 21.13 5.76 4.80
C THR A 92 21.32 7.28 4.74
N SER A 93 22.12 7.73 3.76
CA SER A 93 22.31 9.13 3.39
C SER A 93 21.19 9.66 2.48
N THR A 94 20.53 8.78 1.72
CA THR A 94 19.53 9.18 0.71
C THR A 94 18.13 9.36 1.31
N VAL A 95 17.48 10.47 0.97
CA VAL A 95 16.16 10.85 1.50
C VAL A 95 15.09 9.86 1.03
N GLU A 96 15.09 9.46 -0.24
CA GLU A 96 14.10 8.53 -0.81
C GLU A 96 14.13 7.17 -0.11
N THR A 97 15.33 6.65 0.13
CA THR A 97 15.53 5.39 0.88
C THR A 97 15.03 5.53 2.30
N LYS A 98 15.32 6.67 2.95
CA LYS A 98 14.80 6.98 4.28
C LYS A 98 13.27 6.95 4.30
N LEU A 99 12.60 7.58 3.34
CA LEU A 99 11.12 7.57 3.24
C LEU A 99 10.55 6.15 3.08
N ILE A 100 11.17 5.31 2.24
CA ILE A 100 10.74 3.91 2.05
C ILE A 100 10.91 3.11 3.34
N LEU A 101 12.07 3.21 3.98
CA LEU A 101 12.35 2.49 5.23
C LEU A 101 11.48 3.00 6.38
N THR A 102 11.17 4.30 6.44
CA THR A 102 10.20 4.85 7.41
C THR A 102 8.79 4.30 7.16
N SER A 103 8.37 4.10 5.90
CA SER A 103 7.10 3.43 5.60
C SER A 103 7.09 1.95 6.00
N LEU A 104 8.22 1.25 5.84
CA LEU A 104 8.40 -0.12 6.30
C LEU A 104 8.39 -0.22 7.84
N LEU A 105 8.93 0.79 8.52
CA LEU A 105 8.88 0.89 9.98
C LEU A 105 7.44 1.09 10.45
N ALA A 106 6.69 2.01 9.82
CA ALA A 106 5.28 2.24 10.11
C ALA A 106 4.43 0.97 9.94
N GLU A 107 4.68 0.21 8.87
CA GLU A 107 4.06 -1.09 8.63
C GLU A 107 4.43 -2.09 9.73
N SER A 108 5.68 -2.15 10.17
CA SER A 108 6.10 -3.08 11.24
C SER A 108 5.43 -2.79 12.59
N TYR A 109 5.24 -1.51 12.95
CA TYR A 109 4.45 -1.13 14.12
C TYR A 109 2.96 -1.51 13.97
N THR A 110 2.41 -1.36 12.76
CA THR A 110 1.03 -1.73 12.46
C THR A 110 0.83 -3.25 12.53
N ASP A 111 1.75 -4.02 11.96
CA ASP A 111 1.76 -5.49 12.00
C ASP A 111 1.83 -5.99 13.46
N TYR A 112 2.68 -5.38 14.28
CA TYR A 112 2.76 -5.70 15.71
C TYR A 112 1.43 -5.42 16.42
N LEU A 113 0.87 -4.22 16.22
CA LEU A 113 -0.44 -3.86 16.77
C LEU A 113 -1.52 -4.87 16.33
N ASP A 114 -1.53 -5.28 15.06
CA ASP A 114 -2.48 -6.24 14.53
C ASP A 114 -2.42 -7.60 15.21
N LYS A 115 -1.20 -8.11 15.42
CA LYS A 115 -0.93 -9.39 16.08
C LYS A 115 -1.30 -9.35 17.56
N GLN A 116 -0.97 -8.27 18.25
CA GLN A 116 -1.11 -8.18 19.71
C GLN A 116 -2.42 -7.53 20.17
N TYR A 117 -3.23 -6.99 19.27
CA TYR A 117 -4.43 -6.20 19.58
C TYR A 117 -5.28 -6.78 20.71
N TYR A 118 -5.70 -8.04 20.60
CA TYR A 118 -6.56 -8.70 21.60
C TYR A 118 -5.89 -8.90 22.96
N LYS A 119 -4.56 -8.92 23.03
CA LYS A 119 -3.83 -9.00 24.30
C LYS A 119 -3.69 -7.62 24.95
N ILE A 120 -3.53 -6.58 24.15
CA ILE A 120 -3.15 -5.25 24.65
C ILE A 120 -4.31 -4.23 24.69
N TYR A 121 -5.48 -4.55 24.13
CA TYR A 121 -6.60 -3.58 24.05
C TYR A 121 -7.11 -3.07 25.40
N LYS A 122 -6.89 -3.82 26.49
CA LYS A 122 -7.26 -3.43 27.86
C LYS A 122 -6.16 -2.68 28.61
N ARG A 123 -4.95 -2.58 28.07
CA ARG A 123 -3.85 -1.86 28.74
C ARG A 123 -4.21 -0.37 28.83
N THR A 124 -4.16 0.16 30.05
CA THR A 124 -4.23 1.59 30.30
C THR A 124 -2.83 2.17 30.28
N SER A 125 -2.68 3.37 29.73
CA SER A 125 -1.40 4.09 29.78
C SER A 125 -0.97 4.25 31.22
N VAL A 126 0.26 3.83 31.52
CA VAL A 126 0.95 4.26 32.74
C VAL A 126 1.56 5.61 32.39
N ASN A 127 1.31 6.64 33.19
CA ASN A 127 1.95 7.94 32.99
C ASN A 127 3.49 7.72 33.02
N ASP A 128 4.20 8.30 32.06
CA ASP A 128 5.66 8.20 31.89
C ASP A 128 6.24 6.86 31.43
N ASN A 129 5.54 6.11 30.56
CA ASN A 129 6.16 4.98 29.87
C ASN A 129 7.13 5.45 28.75
N ASN A 130 8.33 5.91 29.13
CA ASN A 130 9.45 6.19 28.19
C ASN A 130 10.15 4.91 27.68
N SER A 131 9.50 3.76 27.79
CA SER A 131 10.06 2.48 27.40
C SER A 131 10.30 2.42 25.89
N THR A 132 11.51 2.03 25.50
CA THR A 132 11.84 1.66 24.12
C THR A 132 11.37 0.25 23.76
N ASP A 133 10.91 -0.52 24.75
CA ASP A 133 10.37 -1.86 24.54
C ASP A 133 8.91 -1.79 24.09
N ILE A 134 8.67 -2.17 22.83
CA ILE A 134 7.35 -2.23 22.20
C ILE A 134 6.39 -3.18 22.92
N GLU A 135 6.89 -4.14 23.71
CA GLU A 135 6.05 -5.05 24.49
C GLU A 135 5.32 -4.37 25.64
N THR A 136 5.78 -3.20 26.08
CA THR A 136 5.11 -2.41 27.12
C THR A 136 4.11 -1.40 26.55
N TRP A 137 4.09 -1.21 25.23
CA TRP A 137 3.28 -0.17 24.60
C TRP A 137 1.78 -0.53 24.59
N THR A 138 0.97 0.50 24.72
CA THR A 138 -0.49 0.49 24.60
C THR A 138 -0.92 0.59 23.14
N VAL A 139 -2.20 0.28 22.87
CA VAL A 139 -2.80 0.50 21.54
C VAL A 139 -2.62 1.96 21.10
N LYS A 140 -2.79 2.91 22.00
CA LYS A 140 -2.67 4.34 21.68
C LYS A 140 -1.26 4.69 21.20
N GLU A 141 -0.23 4.30 21.96
CA GLU A 141 1.17 4.60 21.62
C GLU A 141 1.57 3.98 20.27
N LEU A 142 1.12 2.75 19.99
CA LEU A 142 1.36 2.08 18.71
C LEU A 142 0.65 2.79 17.54
N VAL A 143 -0.61 3.20 17.73
CA VAL A 143 -1.38 3.96 16.73
C VAL A 143 -0.75 5.33 16.48
N ASP A 144 -0.39 6.06 17.54
CA ASP A 144 0.24 7.38 17.44
C ASP A 144 1.58 7.29 16.69
N LYS A 145 2.42 6.30 17.03
CA LYS A 145 3.71 6.10 16.38
C LYS A 145 3.57 5.69 14.93
N ALA A 146 2.70 4.74 14.61
CA ALA A 146 2.43 4.35 13.22
C ALA A 146 1.90 5.54 12.40
N THR A 147 0.94 6.29 12.96
CA THR A 147 0.40 7.52 12.37
C THR A 147 1.50 8.53 12.07
N GLN A 148 2.33 8.84 13.06
CA GLN A 148 3.44 9.78 12.91
C GLN A 148 4.39 9.34 11.80
N LEU A 149 4.79 8.07 11.78
CA LEU A 149 5.72 7.53 10.79
C LEU A 149 5.13 7.60 9.39
N TYR A 150 3.88 7.15 9.19
CA TYR A 150 3.21 7.25 7.88
C TYR A 150 3.13 8.69 7.37
N LEU A 151 2.71 9.64 8.22
CA LEU A 151 2.63 11.05 7.83
C LEU A 151 4.02 11.63 7.50
N THR A 152 5.07 11.22 8.22
CA THR A 152 6.44 11.66 7.99
C THR A 152 6.97 11.26 6.61
N THR A 153 6.44 10.18 6.02
CA THR A 153 6.83 9.72 4.68
C THR A 153 6.31 10.59 3.54
N LEU A 154 5.27 11.39 3.78
CA LEU A 154 4.55 12.14 2.74
C LEU A 154 5.21 13.49 2.47
N ARG A 155 6.41 13.47 1.90
CA ARG A 155 7.22 14.67 1.63
C ARG A 155 7.44 14.97 0.14
N PRO A 156 7.70 16.24 -0.25
CA PRO A 156 7.89 16.64 -1.65
C PRO A 156 9.01 15.90 -2.40
N GLU A 157 10.05 15.42 -1.70
CA GLU A 157 11.18 14.69 -2.29
C GLU A 157 10.70 13.41 -2.99
N GLY A 158 9.68 12.74 -2.45
CA GLY A 158 9.07 11.57 -3.08
C GLY A 158 8.37 11.88 -4.41
N GLN A 159 7.98 13.13 -4.67
CA GLN A 159 7.23 13.51 -5.87
C GLN A 159 8.11 13.51 -7.14
N LYS A 160 9.43 13.68 -6.98
CA LYS A 160 10.39 13.71 -8.10
C LYS A 160 10.92 12.32 -8.47
N THR A 161 10.72 11.33 -7.61
CA THR A 161 11.28 10.00 -7.77
C THR A 161 10.26 9.07 -8.41
N LEU A 162 10.59 8.47 -9.55
CA LEU A 162 9.74 7.50 -10.22
C LEU A 162 9.83 6.12 -9.55
N MET A 163 8.69 5.44 -9.43
CA MET A 163 8.65 4.08 -8.86
C MET A 163 9.38 3.04 -9.71
N THR A 164 9.61 3.31 -10.99
CA THR A 164 10.41 2.45 -11.87
C THR A 164 11.83 2.24 -11.35
N LYS A 165 12.40 3.20 -10.61
CA LYS A 165 13.70 3.06 -9.91
C LYS A 165 13.73 1.84 -8.98
N TYR A 166 12.59 1.51 -8.36
CA TYR A 166 12.47 0.45 -7.36
C TYR A 166 11.77 -0.81 -7.89
N GLN A 167 11.46 -0.89 -9.19
CA GLN A 167 10.62 -1.96 -9.76
C GLN A 167 11.11 -3.38 -9.47
N ASN A 168 12.43 -3.58 -9.31
CA ASN A 168 13.03 -4.90 -9.07
C ASN A 168 12.88 -5.40 -7.62
N ILE A 169 12.41 -4.54 -6.70
CA ILE A 169 12.19 -4.89 -5.29
C ILE A 169 10.72 -4.75 -4.87
N LEU A 170 9.87 -4.37 -5.81
CA LEU A 170 8.43 -4.29 -5.60
C LEU A 170 7.77 -5.55 -6.14
N THR A 171 6.81 -6.07 -5.40
CA THR A 171 5.84 -7.00 -5.99
C THR A 171 5.02 -6.22 -7.00
N LYS A 172 5.14 -6.56 -8.29
CA LYS A 172 4.36 -5.91 -9.34
C LYS A 172 2.88 -6.14 -9.09
N GLY A 173 2.14 -5.05 -8.89
CA GLY A 173 0.69 -5.08 -9.03
C GLY A 173 0.30 -5.38 -10.47
N GLN A 174 -0.82 -6.05 -10.69
CA GLN A 174 -1.30 -6.35 -12.03
C GLN A 174 -1.80 -5.07 -12.71
N HIS A 175 -1.20 -4.70 -13.85
CA HIS A 175 -1.66 -3.62 -14.74
C HIS A 175 -1.81 -2.23 -14.09
N VAL A 176 -0.98 -1.90 -13.09
CA VAL A 176 -1.07 -0.62 -12.34
C VAL A 176 -0.20 0.51 -12.91
N GLU A 177 0.30 0.35 -14.14
CA GLU A 177 1.20 1.31 -14.76
C GLU A 177 0.52 2.68 -14.92
N GLY A 178 1.24 3.74 -14.53
CA GLY A 178 0.73 5.11 -14.61
C GLY A 178 -0.28 5.52 -13.53
N LEU A 179 -0.78 4.59 -12.69
CA LEU A 179 -1.71 4.90 -11.60
C LEU A 179 -1.02 5.45 -10.35
N GLN A 180 0.18 4.94 -10.06
CA GLN A 180 1.03 5.35 -8.93
C GLN A 180 2.48 5.55 -9.40
N PRO A 181 2.75 6.55 -10.27
CA PRO A 181 4.01 6.68 -10.98
C PRO A 181 5.19 7.10 -10.09
N THR A 182 4.93 7.76 -8.95
CA THR A 182 5.98 8.33 -8.10
C THR A 182 6.09 7.66 -6.73
N LEU A 183 7.24 7.83 -6.08
CA LEU A 183 7.45 7.41 -4.70
C LEU A 183 6.44 8.05 -3.76
N TYR A 184 6.05 9.30 -4.03
CA TYR A 184 4.98 9.96 -3.28
C TYR A 184 3.66 9.20 -3.39
N ASP A 185 3.27 8.76 -4.59
CA ASP A 185 2.06 7.97 -4.79
C ASP A 185 2.11 6.67 -3.99
N PHE A 186 3.19 5.91 -4.16
CA PHE A 186 3.37 4.64 -3.45
C PHE A 186 3.28 4.78 -1.92
N LEU A 187 3.98 5.77 -1.36
CA LEU A 187 3.97 6.04 0.08
C LEU A 187 2.60 6.52 0.56
N ALA A 188 1.93 7.36 -0.23
CA ALA A 188 0.58 7.83 0.07
C ALA A 188 -0.45 6.70 0.04
N PHE A 189 -0.39 5.78 -0.92
CA PHE A 189 -1.28 4.62 -0.97
C PHE A 189 -1.02 3.61 0.15
N ARG A 190 0.24 3.43 0.56
CA ARG A 190 0.58 2.67 1.78
C ARG A 190 0.00 3.32 3.04
N ALA A 191 0.15 4.63 3.18
CA ALA A 191 -0.46 5.38 4.29
C ALA A 191 -1.99 5.31 4.25
N LEU A 192 -2.62 5.44 3.07
CA LEU A 192 -4.07 5.31 2.90
C LEU A 192 -4.58 3.94 3.35
N LYS A 193 -3.86 2.85 3.08
CA LYS A 193 -4.23 1.50 3.56
C LYS A 193 -4.37 1.48 5.09
N TYR A 194 -3.43 2.13 5.79
CA TYR A 194 -3.48 2.27 7.25
C TYR A 194 -4.62 3.20 7.70
N PHE A 195 -4.71 4.41 7.14
CA PHE A 195 -5.66 5.43 7.58
C PHE A 195 -7.13 5.13 7.24
N LYS A 196 -7.38 4.27 6.24
CA LYS A 196 -8.72 3.77 5.90
C LYS A 196 -9.17 2.63 6.82
N ASN A 197 -8.27 2.02 7.58
CA ASN A 197 -8.59 0.85 8.40
C ASN A 197 -9.44 1.25 9.62
N THR A 198 -10.59 0.60 9.78
CA THR A 198 -11.51 0.82 10.90
C THR A 198 -11.18 -0.01 12.13
N LYS A 199 -10.28 -1.01 12.03
CA LYS A 199 -9.94 -1.94 13.13
C LYS A 199 -9.44 -1.23 14.38
N TYR A 200 -8.68 -0.14 14.21
CA TYR A 200 -8.12 0.63 15.33
C TYR A 200 -8.88 1.91 15.63
N THR A 201 -10.00 2.17 14.93
CA THR A 201 -10.95 3.20 15.32
C THR A 201 -11.66 2.67 16.57
N LEU A 202 -10.98 2.74 17.72
CA LEU A 202 -11.52 2.25 18.98
C LEU A 202 -12.83 2.97 19.25
N GLN A 203 -13.86 2.20 19.58
CA GLN A 203 -15.09 2.70 20.21
C GLN A 203 -14.78 3.55 21.46
N LYS A 204 -13.62 3.35 22.08
CA LYS A 204 -13.16 4.11 23.25
C LYS A 204 -12.59 5.51 22.93
N PHE A 205 -12.26 5.80 21.67
CA PHE A 205 -11.78 7.14 21.28
C PHE A 205 -12.90 8.10 20.86
N ASN A 206 -14.18 7.67 20.80
CA ASN A 206 -15.35 8.54 20.62
C ASN A 206 -15.23 9.67 19.57
N GLU A 207 -14.40 9.49 18.54
CA GLU A 207 -14.26 10.49 17.49
C GLU A 207 -15.08 10.04 16.29
N ASP A 208 -16.31 10.49 16.33
CA ASP A 208 -17.30 10.42 15.29
C ASP A 208 -16.79 11.17 14.03
N PHE A 209 -16.19 10.43 13.10
CA PHE A 209 -15.83 10.96 11.78
C PHE A 209 -17.11 11.14 10.96
N HIS A 210 -17.60 12.38 10.88
CA HIS A 210 -18.76 12.75 10.08
C HIS A 210 -18.35 13.63 8.90
N LEU A 211 -18.47 13.09 7.69
CA LEU A 211 -18.18 13.82 6.47
C LEU A 211 -19.49 14.27 5.80
N ASN A 212 -19.63 15.58 5.55
CA ASN A 212 -20.74 16.14 4.78
C ASN A 212 -20.56 15.81 3.29
N SER A 213 -21.57 15.25 2.63
CA SER A 213 -21.43 14.81 1.25
C SER A 213 -21.27 15.93 0.21
N LYS A 214 -21.76 17.15 0.47
CA LYS A 214 -21.83 18.20 -0.56
C LYS A 214 -20.44 18.52 -1.11
N GLU A 215 -19.51 18.84 -0.24
CA GLU A 215 -18.13 19.13 -0.63
C GLU A 215 -17.32 17.84 -0.84
N ALA A 216 -17.66 16.74 -0.15
CA ALA A 216 -16.95 15.47 -0.27
C ALA A 216 -17.14 14.78 -1.63
N PHE A 217 -18.35 14.84 -2.23
CA PHE A 217 -18.63 14.35 -3.58
C PHE A 217 -18.42 15.38 -4.68
N SER A 218 -17.99 16.59 -4.34
CA SER A 218 -17.73 17.63 -5.33
C SER A 218 -16.64 17.20 -6.34
N PRO A 219 -16.61 17.81 -7.54
CA PRO A 219 -15.52 17.65 -8.49
C PRO A 219 -14.15 17.88 -7.83
N ALA A 220 -13.13 17.16 -8.31
CA ALA A 220 -11.78 17.21 -7.74
C ALA A 220 -11.23 18.63 -7.50
N PRO A 221 -11.46 19.64 -8.38
CA PRO A 221 -11.06 21.03 -8.12
C PRO A 221 -11.66 21.67 -6.88
N ILE A 222 -12.91 21.35 -6.54
CA ILE A 222 -13.59 21.90 -5.37
C ILE A 222 -13.12 21.13 -4.13
N PHE A 223 -13.15 19.79 -4.19
CA PHE A 223 -12.76 18.93 -3.07
C PHE A 223 -11.34 19.22 -2.55
N ARG A 224 -10.36 19.34 -3.44
CA ARG A 224 -8.95 19.47 -3.05
C ARG A 224 -8.63 20.81 -2.37
N ASN A 225 -9.50 21.81 -2.52
CA ASN A 225 -9.35 23.14 -1.93
C ASN A 225 -10.28 23.37 -0.74
N HIS A 226 -11.19 22.45 -0.45
CA HIS A 226 -12.16 22.62 0.64
C HIS A 226 -11.52 22.32 2.01
N PRO A 227 -11.61 23.22 3.00
CA PRO A 227 -11.11 22.95 4.33
C PRO A 227 -12.10 22.07 5.12
N PHE A 228 -11.87 20.77 5.15
CA PHE A 228 -12.66 19.86 5.97
C PHE A 228 -12.33 20.06 7.45
N ILE A 229 -13.33 20.42 8.25
CA ILE A 229 -13.22 20.53 9.71
C ILE A 229 -13.88 19.30 10.32
N VAL A 230 -13.08 18.29 10.63
CA VAL A 230 -13.52 17.05 11.27
C VAL A 230 -12.51 16.64 12.35
N SER A 231 -12.96 15.86 13.33
CA SER A 231 -12.10 15.36 14.42
C SER A 231 -10.86 14.64 13.89
N ASN A 232 -9.73 14.78 14.59
CA ASN A 232 -8.41 14.33 14.18
C ASN A 232 -8.25 12.80 14.24
N THR A 233 -9.00 12.13 13.37
CA THR A 233 -9.07 10.68 13.26
C THR A 233 -8.13 10.14 12.18
N LEU A 234 -7.91 8.83 12.18
CA LEU A 234 -7.24 8.15 11.07
C LEU A 234 -7.93 8.45 9.72
N LYS A 235 -9.27 8.46 9.70
CA LYS A 235 -10.05 8.74 8.48
C LYS A 235 -9.88 10.18 8.00
N TYR A 236 -9.71 11.14 8.91
CA TYR A 236 -9.38 12.51 8.52
C TYR A 236 -8.03 12.59 7.82
N ASN A 237 -7.01 11.89 8.34
CA ASN A 237 -5.72 11.81 7.66
C ASN A 237 -5.85 11.19 6.25
N ALA A 238 -6.68 10.15 6.06
CA ALA A 238 -6.95 9.62 4.72
C ALA A 238 -7.55 10.69 3.77
N LEU A 239 -8.52 11.47 4.26
CA LEU A 239 -9.14 12.56 3.50
C LEU A 239 -8.11 13.61 3.06
N LEU A 240 -7.25 14.06 3.99
CA LEU A 240 -6.17 15.01 3.70
C LEU A 240 -5.15 14.46 2.72
N ILE A 241 -4.83 13.16 2.79
CA ILE A 241 -3.92 12.52 1.83
C ILE A 241 -4.53 12.53 0.43
N TYR A 242 -5.83 12.24 0.27
CA TYR A 242 -6.49 12.39 -1.02
C TYR A 242 -6.45 13.83 -1.55
N GLN A 243 -6.64 14.83 -0.69
CA GLN A 243 -6.48 16.24 -1.10
C GLN A 243 -5.06 16.51 -1.60
N LYS A 244 -4.03 16.11 -0.83
CA LYS A 244 -2.62 16.28 -1.21
C LYS A 244 -2.28 15.59 -2.53
N LEU A 245 -2.76 14.37 -2.76
CA LEU A 245 -2.55 13.65 -4.02
C LEU A 245 -3.25 14.35 -5.20
N LEU A 246 -4.48 14.85 -5.03
CA LEU A 246 -5.19 15.59 -6.07
C LEU A 246 -4.61 16.97 -6.35
N ILE A 247 -4.00 17.61 -5.36
CA ILE A 247 -3.21 18.83 -5.53
C ILE A 247 -1.95 18.51 -6.34
N PHE A 248 -1.21 17.48 -5.92
CA PHE A 248 0.01 17.04 -6.58
C PHE A 248 -0.21 16.72 -8.06
N HIS A 249 -1.28 15.98 -8.38
CA HIS A 249 -1.59 15.58 -9.75
C HIS A 249 -2.37 16.61 -10.58
N LYS A 250 -2.70 17.79 -10.04
CA LYS A 250 -3.53 18.79 -10.74
C LYS A 250 -3.00 19.14 -12.13
N ASN A 251 -1.69 19.32 -12.26
CA ASN A 251 -1.00 19.69 -13.51
C ASN A 251 0.02 18.60 -13.92
N SER A 252 -0.14 17.38 -13.41
CA SER A 252 0.81 16.30 -13.63
C SER A 252 0.70 15.74 -15.05
N LYS A 253 1.83 15.29 -15.59
CA LYS A 253 1.88 14.52 -16.85
C LYS A 253 1.27 13.11 -16.73
N TYR A 254 0.76 12.75 -15.55
CA TYR A 254 0.14 11.46 -15.25
C TYR A 254 -1.38 11.62 -15.00
N PRO A 255 -2.19 11.84 -16.05
CA PRO A 255 -3.63 12.03 -15.90
C PRO A 255 -4.34 10.78 -15.33
N LEU A 256 -3.79 9.59 -15.57
CA LEU A 256 -4.30 8.34 -14.99
C LEU A 256 -4.19 8.34 -13.47
N ALA A 257 -3.06 8.77 -12.91
CA ALA A 257 -2.90 8.89 -11.46
C ALA A 257 -3.92 9.86 -10.83
N HIS A 258 -4.17 11.02 -11.47
CA HIS A 258 -5.22 11.94 -10.99
C HIS A 258 -6.60 11.27 -10.97
N MET A 259 -6.97 10.56 -12.06
CA MET A 259 -8.26 9.87 -12.15
C MET A 259 -8.38 8.76 -11.11
N HIS A 260 -7.36 7.92 -10.98
CA HIS A 260 -7.28 6.83 -10.02
C HIS A 260 -7.48 7.33 -8.58
N VAL A 261 -6.71 8.35 -8.16
CA VAL A 261 -6.84 8.98 -6.84
C VAL A 261 -8.24 9.53 -6.63
N ASN A 262 -8.82 10.20 -7.65
CA ASN A 262 -10.15 10.78 -7.55
C ASN A 262 -11.23 9.71 -7.32
N LEU A 263 -11.14 8.56 -7.98
CA LEU A 263 -12.08 7.45 -7.82
C LEU A 263 -11.91 6.74 -6.48
N GLN A 264 -10.67 6.51 -6.06
CA GLN A 264 -10.36 5.98 -4.73
C GLN A 264 -10.89 6.89 -3.61
N ARG A 265 -10.76 8.21 -3.78
CA ARG A 265 -11.40 9.22 -2.91
C ARG A 265 -12.91 9.04 -2.89
N LEU A 266 -13.58 8.99 -4.04
CA LEU A 266 -15.04 8.90 -4.11
C LEU A 266 -15.55 7.62 -3.42
N SER A 267 -14.87 6.49 -3.62
CA SER A 267 -15.18 5.24 -2.90
C SER A 267 -15.00 5.39 -1.40
N PHE A 268 -13.91 6.04 -0.95
CA PHE A 268 -13.68 6.30 0.46
C PHE A 268 -14.76 7.21 1.08
N VAL A 269 -15.14 8.27 0.37
CA VAL A 269 -16.20 9.20 0.77
C VAL A 269 -17.53 8.46 0.93
N LYS A 270 -17.94 7.66 -0.07
CA LYS A 270 -19.17 6.85 0.00
C LYS A 270 -19.23 5.98 1.25
N GLN A 271 -18.09 5.39 1.65
CA GLN A 271 -18.00 4.49 2.81
C GLN A 271 -18.02 5.22 4.16
N ASN A 272 -17.77 6.54 4.18
CA ASN A 272 -17.55 7.30 5.41
C ASN A 272 -18.38 8.59 5.51
N ILE A 273 -19.37 8.77 4.63
CA ILE A 273 -20.41 9.79 4.81
C ILE A 273 -21.30 9.43 6.00
N ASN A 274 -21.86 10.45 6.64
CA ASN A 274 -22.81 10.29 7.73
C ASN A 274 -23.97 9.36 7.32
N LYS A 275 -24.24 8.31 8.10
CA LYS A 275 -25.29 7.32 7.82
C LYS A 275 -26.70 7.94 7.71
N ASN A 276 -26.94 9.07 8.36
CA ASN A 276 -28.21 9.78 8.30
C ASN A 276 -28.39 10.56 6.99
N GLU A 277 -27.34 10.67 6.17
CA GLU A 277 -27.39 11.40 4.92
C GLU A 277 -28.12 10.59 3.84
N LYS A 278 -29.28 11.11 3.44
CA LYS A 278 -30.12 10.53 2.40
C LYS A 278 -29.43 10.61 1.03
N ASN A 279 -29.74 9.62 0.21
CA ASN A 279 -29.37 9.55 -1.21
C ASN A 279 -27.86 9.49 -1.50
N THR A 280 -27.06 9.01 -0.55
CA THR A 280 -25.59 8.91 -0.69
C THR A 280 -25.18 8.00 -1.86
N SER A 281 -25.89 6.89 -2.05
CA SER A 281 -25.65 5.93 -3.15
C SER A 281 -25.97 6.55 -4.51
N GLU A 282 -27.06 7.29 -4.61
CA GLU A 282 -27.54 7.96 -5.82
C GLU A 282 -26.62 9.12 -6.21
N LYS A 283 -26.11 9.87 -5.23
CA LYS A 283 -25.07 10.90 -5.45
C LYS A 283 -23.79 10.28 -6.01
N TYR A 284 -23.31 9.20 -5.40
CA TYR A 284 -22.13 8.47 -5.86
C TYR A 284 -22.31 7.94 -7.29
N GLU A 285 -23.44 7.27 -7.56
CA GLU A 285 -23.80 6.78 -8.89
C GLU A 285 -23.82 7.91 -9.94
N LYS A 286 -24.46 9.05 -9.60
CA LYS A 286 -24.52 10.22 -10.49
C LYS A 286 -23.14 10.77 -10.82
N VAL A 287 -22.23 10.85 -9.83
CA VAL A 287 -20.86 11.31 -10.07
C VAL A 287 -20.12 10.33 -10.99
N LEU A 288 -20.20 9.02 -10.74
CA LEU A 288 -19.55 8.02 -11.59
C LEU A 288 -20.07 8.06 -13.03
N LYS A 289 -21.38 8.16 -13.23
CA LYS A 289 -21.99 8.33 -14.55
C LYS A 289 -21.47 9.56 -15.27
N GLY A 290 -21.35 10.70 -14.56
CA GLY A 290 -20.78 11.92 -15.12
C GLY A 290 -19.32 11.75 -15.55
N ILE A 291 -18.51 11.01 -14.79
CA ILE A 291 -17.12 10.71 -15.15
C ILE A 291 -17.06 9.81 -16.39
N VAL A 292 -17.89 8.76 -16.46
CA VAL A 292 -17.96 7.87 -17.64
C VAL A 292 -18.39 8.64 -18.89
N GLN A 293 -19.35 9.57 -18.77
CA GLN A 293 -19.78 10.41 -19.89
C GLN A 293 -18.65 11.32 -20.41
N GLN A 294 -17.83 11.88 -19.50
CA GLN A 294 -16.70 12.74 -19.87
C GLN A 294 -15.49 11.95 -20.38
N ASN A 295 -15.27 10.75 -19.84
CA ASN A 295 -14.17 9.86 -20.20
C ASN A 295 -14.67 8.41 -20.29
N PRO A 296 -15.10 7.96 -21.48
CA PRO A 296 -15.64 6.63 -21.72
C PRO A 296 -14.66 5.48 -21.55
N ASP A 297 -13.36 5.73 -21.35
CA ASP A 297 -12.33 4.71 -21.11
C ASP A 297 -11.88 4.67 -19.63
N SER A 298 -12.43 5.55 -18.78
CA SER A 298 -11.98 5.71 -17.39
C SER A 298 -12.28 4.51 -16.49
N GLU A 299 -11.52 4.40 -15.39
CA GLU A 299 -11.72 3.40 -14.34
C GLU A 299 -13.11 3.49 -13.68
N ALA A 300 -13.82 4.61 -13.87
CA ALA A 300 -15.19 4.79 -13.38
C ALA A 300 -16.18 3.76 -13.96
N LEU A 301 -15.88 3.18 -15.13
CA LEU A 301 -16.64 2.07 -15.69
C LEU A 301 -16.67 0.88 -14.74
N TYR A 302 -15.49 0.48 -14.25
CA TYR A 302 -15.36 -0.61 -13.29
C TYR A 302 -16.04 -0.25 -11.97
N ASP A 303 -15.81 0.96 -11.44
CA ASP A 303 -16.43 1.38 -10.18
C ASP A 303 -17.96 1.38 -10.26
N LEU A 304 -18.53 1.81 -11.39
CA LEU A 304 -19.97 1.84 -11.61
C LEU A 304 -20.55 0.43 -11.81
N ALA A 305 -19.86 -0.42 -12.57
CA ALA A 305 -20.20 -1.83 -12.71
C ALA A 305 -20.19 -2.55 -11.36
N ASN A 306 -19.12 -2.36 -10.57
CA ASN A 306 -18.96 -2.95 -9.26
C ASN A 306 -20.01 -2.42 -8.27
N PHE A 307 -20.35 -1.12 -8.34
CA PHE A 307 -21.43 -0.53 -7.56
C PHE A 307 -22.77 -1.24 -7.80
N TYR A 308 -23.15 -1.47 -9.06
CA TYR A 308 -24.37 -2.23 -9.38
C TYR A 308 -24.26 -3.71 -9.00
N ALA A 309 -23.10 -4.34 -9.21
CA ALA A 309 -22.87 -5.74 -8.86
C ALA A 309 -23.00 -5.99 -7.34
N GLN A 310 -22.48 -5.07 -6.50
CA GLN A 310 -22.64 -5.12 -5.05
C GLN A 310 -24.12 -5.04 -4.61
N LYS A 311 -24.96 -4.35 -5.39
CA LYS A 311 -26.42 -4.30 -5.19
C LYS A 311 -27.18 -5.46 -5.85
N ARG A 312 -26.47 -6.43 -6.44
CA ARG A 312 -27.03 -7.52 -7.26
C ARG A 312 -27.80 -7.06 -8.50
N GLU A 313 -27.58 -5.83 -8.97
CA GLU A 313 -28.20 -5.26 -10.17
C GLU A 313 -27.39 -5.62 -11.44
N TYR A 314 -27.17 -6.91 -11.68
CA TYR A 314 -26.22 -7.38 -12.71
C TYR A 314 -26.56 -6.94 -14.14
N LEU A 315 -27.85 -6.79 -14.47
CA LEU A 315 -28.28 -6.27 -15.77
C LEU A 315 -27.84 -4.82 -16.00
N LYS A 316 -27.75 -4.02 -14.93
CA LYS A 316 -27.20 -2.65 -15.01
C LYS A 316 -25.68 -2.65 -14.98
N ALA A 317 -25.06 -3.61 -14.30
CA ALA A 317 -23.60 -3.73 -14.24
C ALA A 317 -22.98 -4.10 -15.60
N MET A 318 -23.58 -5.09 -16.30
CA MET A 318 -22.96 -5.72 -17.46
C MET A 318 -22.61 -4.77 -18.62
N PRO A 319 -23.44 -3.78 -18.99
CA PRO A 319 -23.08 -2.82 -20.02
C PRO A 319 -21.77 -2.07 -19.72
N TYR A 320 -21.55 -1.67 -18.46
CA TYR A 320 -20.32 -0.99 -18.05
C TYR A 320 -19.12 -1.96 -17.98
N VAL A 321 -19.36 -3.22 -17.62
CA VAL A 321 -18.34 -4.28 -17.68
C VAL A 321 -17.86 -4.48 -19.12
N GLU A 322 -18.78 -4.68 -20.07
CA GLU A 322 -18.44 -4.89 -21.48
C GLU A 322 -17.76 -3.67 -22.09
N GLN A 323 -18.21 -2.46 -21.75
CA GLN A 323 -17.51 -1.24 -22.15
C GLN A 323 -16.09 -1.20 -21.56
N GLY A 324 -15.93 -1.54 -20.28
CA GLY A 324 -14.64 -1.55 -19.62
C GLY A 324 -13.65 -2.56 -20.21
N ILE A 325 -14.12 -3.75 -20.60
CA ILE A 325 -13.30 -4.77 -21.28
C ILE A 325 -12.74 -4.26 -22.62
N ASN A 326 -13.49 -3.39 -23.29
CA ASN A 326 -13.10 -2.76 -24.54
C ASN A 326 -12.33 -1.43 -24.35
N SER A 327 -12.07 -1.02 -23.11
CA SER A 327 -11.33 0.20 -22.81
C SER A 327 -9.89 0.13 -23.32
N LYS A 328 -9.39 1.28 -23.80
CA LYS A 328 -7.96 1.46 -24.12
C LYS A 328 -7.06 1.51 -22.89
N ASN A 329 -7.63 1.70 -21.71
CA ASN A 329 -6.90 1.65 -20.45
C ASN A 329 -6.77 0.20 -19.98
N ASP A 330 -5.52 -0.30 -19.98
CA ASP A 330 -5.22 -1.69 -19.60
C ASP A 330 -5.70 -2.05 -18.19
N TYR A 331 -5.58 -1.14 -17.23
CA TYR A 331 -6.08 -1.37 -15.87
C TYR A 331 -7.60 -1.56 -15.89
N THR A 332 -8.36 -0.60 -16.45
CA THR A 332 -9.83 -0.65 -16.58
C THR A 332 -10.28 -1.94 -17.25
N LYS A 333 -9.62 -2.34 -18.35
CA LYS A 333 -9.89 -3.59 -19.05
C LYS A 333 -9.77 -4.80 -18.14
N GLN A 334 -8.67 -4.89 -17.40
CA GLN A 334 -8.37 -6.07 -16.59
C GLN A 334 -9.25 -6.17 -15.34
N VAL A 335 -9.52 -5.04 -14.67
CA VAL A 335 -10.46 -5.05 -13.53
C VAL A 335 -11.89 -5.36 -13.98
N SER A 336 -12.30 -4.92 -15.18
CA SER A 336 -13.60 -5.27 -15.75
C SER A 336 -13.69 -6.74 -16.17
N LEU A 337 -12.62 -7.32 -16.74
CA LEU A 337 -12.54 -8.77 -17.00
C LEU A 337 -12.67 -9.59 -15.70
N SER A 338 -11.96 -9.19 -14.65
CA SER A 338 -12.04 -9.83 -13.34
C SER A 338 -13.45 -9.75 -12.74
N LEU A 339 -14.11 -8.59 -12.87
CA LEU A 339 -15.49 -8.40 -12.41
C LEU A 339 -16.49 -9.24 -13.22
N LYS A 340 -16.33 -9.34 -14.54
CA LYS A 340 -17.15 -10.22 -15.40
C LYS A 340 -17.09 -11.65 -14.90
N ASN A 341 -15.88 -12.17 -14.70
CA ASN A 341 -15.67 -13.51 -14.16
C ASN A 341 -16.36 -13.66 -12.80
N THR A 342 -16.23 -12.69 -11.90
CA THR A 342 -16.89 -12.73 -10.58
C THR A 342 -18.42 -12.74 -10.67
N ILE A 343 -19.01 -11.96 -11.58
CA ILE A 343 -20.47 -11.93 -11.79
C ILE A 343 -20.94 -13.24 -12.41
N GLN A 344 -20.17 -13.84 -13.33
CA GLN A 344 -20.52 -15.07 -14.02
C GLN A 344 -20.33 -16.32 -13.16
N THR A 345 -19.27 -16.41 -12.35
CA THR A 345 -19.05 -17.55 -11.44
C THR A 345 -20.08 -17.60 -10.32
N ARG A 346 -20.55 -16.45 -9.83
CA ARG A 346 -21.66 -16.39 -8.86
C ARG A 346 -23.03 -16.81 -9.43
N LYS A 347 -23.15 -16.97 -10.75
CA LYS A 347 -24.35 -17.57 -11.38
C LYS A 347 -24.34 -19.10 -11.37
N LEU A 348 -23.32 -19.75 -10.78
CA LEU A 348 -23.11 -21.20 -10.83
C LEU A 348 -22.79 -21.81 -9.45
N GLN A 349 -23.49 -21.36 -8.41
CA GLN A 349 -23.65 -22.13 -7.18
C GLN A 349 -25.13 -22.55 -7.09
N ILE A 350 -25.45 -23.67 -7.74
CA ILE A 350 -26.69 -24.40 -7.46
C ILE A 350 -26.27 -25.54 -6.54
N GLN A 351 -26.71 -25.49 -5.28
CA GLN A 351 -26.72 -26.70 -4.46
C GLN A 351 -27.98 -27.47 -4.82
N THR A 352 -27.80 -28.58 -5.52
CA THR A 352 -28.84 -29.62 -5.60
C THR A 352 -28.70 -30.51 -4.38
N GLU A 353 -29.82 -31.02 -3.84
CA GLU A 353 -29.78 -32.00 -2.75
C GLU A 353 -28.93 -33.22 -3.15
N GLU A 354 -28.15 -33.76 -2.20
CA GLU A 354 -27.21 -34.87 -2.42
C GLU A 354 -27.91 -36.20 -2.79
N VAL A 355 -29.24 -36.28 -2.65
CA VAL A 355 -30.02 -37.48 -2.92
C VAL A 355 -31.20 -37.13 -3.83
N ALA A 356 -31.11 -37.54 -5.09
CA ALA A 356 -32.23 -37.52 -6.02
C ALA A 356 -32.95 -38.87 -5.98
N LEU A 357 -34.20 -38.90 -5.50
CA LEU A 357 -35.05 -40.09 -5.58
C LEU A 357 -35.62 -40.22 -7.01
N PRO A 358 -35.68 -41.44 -7.58
CA PRO A 358 -36.21 -41.63 -8.92
C PRO A 358 -37.70 -41.24 -8.97
N HIS A 359 -38.04 -40.35 -9.92
CA HIS A 359 -39.37 -39.79 -10.22
C HIS A 359 -39.83 -38.56 -9.42
N GLU A 360 -38.95 -37.86 -8.69
CA GLU A 360 -39.28 -36.57 -8.07
C GLU A 360 -38.53 -35.39 -8.70
N ASN A 361 -39.15 -34.20 -8.67
CA ASN A 361 -38.52 -32.96 -9.16
C ASN A 361 -37.42 -32.51 -8.20
N ILE A 362 -36.21 -32.30 -8.71
CA ILE A 362 -35.08 -31.79 -7.92
C ILE A 362 -35.34 -30.32 -7.57
N LEU A 363 -35.41 -30.02 -6.26
CA LEU A 363 -35.41 -28.64 -5.78
C LEU A 363 -34.01 -28.06 -5.93
N ALA A 364 -33.86 -27.12 -6.85
CA ALA A 364 -32.67 -26.30 -6.97
C ALA A 364 -32.83 -25.06 -6.08
N PHE A 365 -31.92 -24.90 -5.12
CA PHE A 365 -31.83 -23.66 -4.34
C PHE A 365 -30.95 -22.66 -5.11
N LEU A 366 -31.48 -21.43 -5.30
CA LEU A 366 -30.81 -20.30 -5.98
C LEU A 366 -30.13 -19.35 -4.99
#